data_AF-A0A842KPG7-F1
#
_entry.id   AF-A0A842KPG7-F1
#
_cell.length_a   1.000
_cell.length_b   1.000
_cell.length_c   1.000
_cell.angle_alpha   90.00
_cell.angle_beta   90.00
_cell.angle_gamma   90.00
#
_symmetry.space_group_name_H-M   'P 1'
#
loop_
_entity.id
_entity.type
_entity.pdbx_description
1 polymer ?
#
loop_
_entity_poly.entity_id
_entity_poly.type
_entity_poly.pdbx_seq_one_letter_code
_entity_poly.pdbx_strand_id
1 'polypeptide(L)'
;MVEKKAPAEGWPVVNGDYIVGDPESPVAAVTLASHIEDVPHEAGAAIAGPCKTENIGIEKVIANIVSNPNIRFLILCGSEVQGHIVGQSMAALYENGVDPEQNRKIIGADGAIPYIENIPDEGIERFQKQLELVNMIDVEDPGQIQAKVKECIEKDPGAFEEEAMVIEVEEEEEEEVGEEVRPVAAETALIEARMRNIQTQVKMIGSTNRMFAGMYSGKVQGIMIGLAFMLTLGLLLMI
;
A
#
# COMPACT_ATOMS: atom_id res chain seq x y z
N MET A 1 3.26 -20.61 -27.69
CA MET A 1 2.26 -20.24 -26.67
C MET A 1 3.03 -19.75 -25.48
N VAL A 2 2.57 -18.68 -24.84
CA VAL A 2 3.22 -18.14 -23.64
C VAL A 2 3.03 -19.12 -22.49
N GLU A 3 4.06 -19.32 -21.68
CA GLU A 3 3.98 -20.22 -20.52
C GLU A 3 3.14 -19.59 -19.41
N LYS A 4 2.21 -20.35 -18.84
CA LYS A 4 1.29 -19.92 -17.78
C LYS A 4 1.33 -20.91 -16.62
N LYS A 5 1.09 -20.39 -15.41
CA LYS A 5 1.00 -21.18 -14.18
C LYS A 5 -0.34 -20.97 -13.50
N ALA A 6 -0.78 -21.95 -12.72
CA ALA A 6 -1.95 -21.77 -11.88
C ALA A 6 -1.66 -20.71 -10.80
N PRO A 7 -2.55 -19.72 -10.58
CA PRO A 7 -2.47 -18.87 -9.39
C PRO A 7 -2.78 -19.69 -8.13
N ALA A 8 -2.60 -19.08 -6.96
CA ALA A 8 -3.00 -19.68 -5.70
C ALA A 8 -4.49 -20.09 -5.71
N GLU A 9 -4.84 -21.14 -4.96
CA GLU A 9 -6.23 -21.58 -4.83
C GLU A 9 -7.08 -20.44 -4.24
N GLY A 10 -8.20 -20.13 -4.89
CA GLY A 10 -9.08 -19.05 -4.48
C GLY A 10 -8.58 -17.63 -4.78
N TRP A 11 -7.56 -17.48 -5.63
CA TRP A 11 -7.04 -16.17 -6.01
C TRP A 11 -8.14 -15.24 -6.61
N PRO A 12 -8.18 -13.95 -6.24
CA PRO A 12 -7.30 -13.26 -5.26
C PRO A 12 -7.57 -13.65 -3.81
N VAL A 13 -6.50 -13.89 -3.04
CA VAL A 13 -6.57 -14.45 -1.68
C VAL A 13 -6.89 -13.42 -0.60
N VAL A 14 -6.52 -12.15 -0.81
CA VAL A 14 -6.78 -11.05 0.12
C VAL A 14 -7.96 -10.22 -0.37
N ASN A 15 -8.97 -10.03 0.49
CA ASN A 15 -10.13 -9.22 0.16
C ASN A 15 -9.78 -7.73 0.02
N GLY A 16 -10.48 -7.06 -0.88
CA GLY A 16 -10.32 -5.64 -1.14
C GLY A 16 -11.34 -5.13 -2.17
N ASP A 17 -11.16 -3.87 -2.56
CA ASP A 17 -11.94 -3.25 -3.64
C ASP A 17 -11.17 -3.42 -4.96
N TYR A 18 -11.67 -4.30 -5.82
CA TYR A 18 -11.10 -4.58 -7.13
C TYR A 18 -12.08 -5.34 -8.03
N ILE A 19 -11.83 -5.29 -9.33
CA ILE A 19 -12.47 -6.11 -10.35
C ILE A 19 -11.48 -7.19 -10.79
N VAL A 20 -11.90 -8.45 -10.74
CA VAL A 20 -11.12 -9.59 -11.23
C VAL A 20 -11.41 -9.82 -12.70
N GLY A 21 -10.36 -9.90 -13.52
CA GLY A 21 -10.40 -10.25 -14.93
C GLY A 21 -9.87 -11.66 -15.19
N ASP A 22 -9.11 -11.83 -16.26
CA ASP A 22 -8.50 -13.12 -16.63
C ASP A 22 -7.29 -13.43 -15.73
N PRO A 23 -7.30 -14.49 -14.90
CA PRO A 23 -6.19 -14.83 -14.02
C PRO A 23 -4.88 -15.19 -14.76
N GLU A 24 -4.94 -15.48 -16.06
CA GLU A 24 -3.75 -15.71 -16.90
C GLU A 24 -3.23 -14.42 -17.55
N SER A 25 -3.92 -13.29 -17.43
CA SER A 25 -3.44 -12.01 -17.95
C SER A 25 -2.18 -11.54 -17.20
N PRO A 26 -1.19 -10.96 -17.91
CA PRO A 26 0.05 -10.52 -17.29
C PRO A 26 -0.04 -9.15 -16.61
N VAL A 27 -1.20 -8.48 -16.62
CA VAL A 27 -1.32 -7.08 -16.20
C VAL A 27 -2.18 -6.94 -14.94
N ALA A 28 -1.65 -6.28 -13.92
CA ALA A 28 -2.42 -5.70 -12.83
C ALA A 28 -2.44 -4.17 -12.97
N ALA A 29 -3.51 -3.53 -12.50
CA ALA A 29 -3.64 -2.08 -12.50
C ALA A 29 -4.10 -1.54 -11.15
N VAL A 30 -3.41 -0.52 -10.67
CA VAL A 30 -3.84 0.28 -9.51
C VAL A 30 -4.31 1.64 -10.02
N THR A 31 -5.55 2.01 -9.68
CA THR A 31 -6.19 3.26 -10.15
C THR A 31 -6.08 4.41 -9.15
N LEU A 32 -5.34 4.21 -8.06
CA LEU A 32 -5.04 5.21 -7.03
C LEU A 32 -6.32 5.86 -6.47
N ALA A 33 -6.45 7.19 -6.58
CA ALA A 33 -7.63 7.92 -6.12
C ALA A 33 -8.81 7.88 -7.11
N SER A 34 -8.61 7.39 -8.33
CA SER A 34 -9.59 7.43 -9.41
C SER A 34 -10.45 6.18 -9.44
N HIS A 35 -11.73 6.38 -9.76
CA HIS A 35 -12.72 5.33 -9.97
C HIS A 35 -12.82 4.99 -11.47
N ILE A 36 -11.80 4.28 -11.96
CA ILE A 36 -11.63 3.91 -13.38
C ILE A 36 -11.19 2.45 -13.53
N GLU A 37 -11.55 1.59 -12.59
CA GLU A 37 -11.14 0.17 -12.51
C GLU A 37 -11.66 -0.64 -13.70
N ASP A 38 -12.80 -0.23 -14.26
CA ASP A 38 -13.42 -0.79 -15.46
C ASP A 38 -12.53 -0.62 -16.70
N VAL A 39 -11.82 0.50 -16.83
CA VAL A 39 -10.97 0.80 -17.99
C VAL A 39 -9.86 -0.24 -18.24
N PRO A 40 -8.96 -0.54 -17.28
CA PRO A 40 -7.95 -1.58 -17.46
C PRO A 40 -8.57 -2.99 -17.44
N HIS A 41 -9.65 -3.22 -16.69
CA HIS A 41 -10.36 -4.50 -16.67
C HIS A 41 -10.89 -4.87 -18.06
N GLU A 42 -11.64 -3.98 -18.71
CA GLU A 42 -12.18 -4.18 -20.06
C GLU A 42 -11.07 -4.27 -21.13
N ALA A 43 -9.88 -3.72 -20.84
CA ALA A 43 -8.70 -3.86 -21.69
C ALA A 43 -8.00 -5.22 -21.54
N GLY A 44 -8.38 -6.04 -20.56
CA GLY A 44 -7.87 -7.38 -20.33
C GLY A 44 -6.87 -7.50 -19.18
N ALA A 45 -6.88 -6.60 -18.19
CA ALA A 45 -6.10 -6.79 -16.96
C ALA A 45 -6.61 -7.99 -16.14
N ALA A 46 -5.71 -8.67 -15.43
CA ALA A 46 -6.03 -9.76 -14.52
C ALA A 46 -6.78 -9.27 -13.27
N ILE A 47 -6.41 -8.09 -12.79
CA ILE A 47 -7.01 -7.45 -11.62
C ILE A 47 -6.82 -5.94 -11.74
N ALA A 48 -7.85 -5.18 -11.37
CA ALA A 48 -7.80 -3.73 -11.33
C ALA A 48 -8.57 -3.18 -10.13
N GLY A 49 -8.01 -2.22 -9.40
CA GLY A 49 -8.67 -1.64 -8.23
C GLY A 49 -8.01 -0.35 -7.74
N PRO A 50 -8.70 0.44 -6.91
CA PRO A 50 -8.12 1.61 -6.27
C PRO A 50 -7.17 1.19 -5.14
N CYS A 51 -6.19 2.04 -4.84
CA CYS A 51 -5.36 1.91 -3.65
C CYS A 51 -5.11 3.29 -3.05
N LYS A 52 -5.57 3.49 -1.81
CA LYS A 52 -5.69 4.82 -1.20
C LYS A 52 -4.78 5.04 0.01
N THR A 53 -4.09 4.00 0.47
CA THR A 53 -3.21 4.05 1.65
C THR A 53 -1.83 3.47 1.30
N GLU A 54 -0.78 4.17 1.70
CA GLU A 54 0.64 3.90 1.43
C GLU A 54 1.26 2.81 2.34
N ASN A 55 0.41 2.05 3.01
CA ASN A 55 0.74 0.95 3.94
C ASN A 55 -0.14 -0.29 3.60
N ILE A 56 -1.16 -0.62 4.39
CA ILE A 56 -2.06 -1.78 4.24
C ILE A 56 -2.57 -1.94 2.81
N GLY A 57 -2.98 -0.85 2.16
CA GLY A 57 -3.40 -0.88 0.75
C GLY A 57 -2.33 -1.42 -0.20
N ILE A 58 -1.07 -0.98 -0.04
CA ILE A 58 0.08 -1.50 -0.80
C ILE A 58 0.33 -2.98 -0.45
N GLU A 59 0.21 -3.35 0.83
CA GLU A 59 0.40 -4.74 1.28
C GLU A 59 -0.58 -5.69 0.62
N LYS A 60 -1.87 -5.31 0.58
CA LYS A 60 -2.92 -6.09 -0.11
C LYS A 60 -2.64 -6.25 -1.60
N VAL A 61 -2.17 -5.19 -2.25
CA VAL A 61 -1.75 -5.23 -3.67
C VAL A 61 -0.62 -6.23 -3.87
N ILE A 62 0.44 -6.17 -3.03
CA ILE A 62 1.58 -7.09 -3.13
C ILE A 62 1.12 -8.53 -2.92
N ALA A 63 0.38 -8.81 -1.85
CA ALA A 63 -0.07 -10.16 -1.51
C ALA A 63 -0.90 -10.81 -2.63
N ASN A 64 -1.81 -10.05 -3.24
CA ASN A 64 -2.61 -10.52 -4.38
C ASN A 64 -1.79 -10.66 -5.68
N ILE A 65 -0.73 -9.89 -5.88
CA ILE A 65 0.13 -10.02 -7.06
C ILE A 65 1.04 -11.24 -6.95
N VAL A 66 1.77 -11.41 -5.84
CA VAL A 66 2.75 -12.50 -5.71
C VAL A 66 2.11 -13.88 -5.60
N SER A 67 0.82 -13.93 -5.26
CA SER A 67 -0.01 -15.14 -5.30
C SER A 67 -0.52 -15.51 -6.70
N ASN A 68 -0.19 -14.72 -7.74
CA ASN A 68 -0.43 -15.07 -9.14
C ASN A 68 0.84 -14.84 -10.00
N PRO A 69 1.60 -15.91 -10.32
CA PRO A 69 2.83 -15.82 -11.12
C PRO A 69 2.62 -15.31 -12.55
N ASN A 70 1.40 -15.32 -13.07
CA ASN A 70 1.12 -14.84 -14.43
C ASN A 70 1.24 -13.32 -14.52
N ILE A 71 1.04 -12.58 -13.43
CA ILE A 71 1.09 -11.12 -13.42
C ILE A 71 2.55 -10.67 -13.48
N ARG A 72 2.91 -9.99 -14.57
CA ARG A 72 4.27 -9.53 -14.91
C ARG A 72 4.38 -8.01 -15.07
N PHE A 73 3.26 -7.30 -15.11
CA PHE A 73 3.22 -5.85 -15.21
C PHE A 73 2.28 -5.26 -14.16
N LEU A 74 2.71 -4.17 -13.53
CA LEU A 74 1.88 -3.37 -12.65
C LEU A 74 1.77 -1.95 -13.20
N ILE A 75 0.58 -1.55 -13.62
CA ILE A 75 0.30 -0.19 -14.08
C ILE A 75 -0.19 0.64 -12.89
N LEU A 76 0.49 1.73 -12.59
CA LEU A 76 0.01 2.75 -11.66
C LEU A 76 -0.62 3.87 -12.47
N CYS A 77 -1.94 4.05 -12.37
CA CYS A 77 -2.70 5.04 -13.13
C CYS A 77 -3.75 5.74 -12.27
N GLY A 78 -4.41 6.75 -12.82
CA GLY A 78 -5.32 7.58 -12.06
C GLY A 78 -4.62 8.70 -11.28
N SER A 79 -5.41 9.58 -10.70
CA SER A 79 -4.98 10.69 -9.87
C SER A 79 -4.25 10.19 -8.62
N GLU A 80 -3.13 10.82 -8.28
CA GLU A 80 -2.40 10.52 -7.05
C GLU A 80 -3.23 10.86 -5.81
N VAL A 81 -3.03 10.09 -4.74
CA VAL A 81 -3.75 10.26 -3.48
C VAL A 81 -3.09 11.38 -2.66
N GLN A 82 -3.77 12.51 -2.50
CA GLN A 82 -3.26 13.65 -1.73
C GLN A 82 -2.94 13.26 -0.27
N GLY A 83 -1.73 13.59 0.18
CA GLY A 83 -1.25 13.30 1.55
C GLY A 83 -0.66 11.90 1.71
N HIS A 84 -1.35 10.87 1.21
CA HIS A 84 -0.86 9.49 1.25
C HIS A 84 0.22 9.22 0.21
N ILE A 85 0.12 9.83 -0.97
CA ILE A 85 1.06 9.72 -2.10
C ILE A 85 1.39 8.25 -2.41
N VAL A 86 0.34 7.47 -2.67
CA VAL A 86 0.41 6.00 -2.75
C VAL A 86 1.16 5.54 -3.99
N GLY A 87 0.93 6.18 -5.14
CA GLY A 87 1.58 5.82 -6.40
C GLY A 87 3.09 5.98 -6.31
N GLN A 88 3.56 7.13 -5.85
CA GLN A 88 4.99 7.37 -5.61
C GLN A 88 5.56 6.42 -4.55
N SER A 89 4.85 6.20 -3.44
CA SER A 89 5.31 5.29 -2.38
C SER A 89 5.47 3.86 -2.89
N MET A 90 4.56 3.38 -3.73
CA MET A 90 4.64 2.05 -4.34
C MET A 90 5.77 1.94 -5.37
N ALA A 91 6.01 3.00 -6.15
CA ALA A 91 7.17 3.06 -7.04
C ALA A 91 8.50 3.05 -6.26
N ALA A 92 8.57 3.78 -5.14
CA ALA A 92 9.73 3.79 -4.26
C ALA A 92 9.97 2.43 -3.61
N LEU A 93 8.91 1.73 -3.19
CA LEU A 93 9.00 0.36 -2.67
C LEU A 93 9.51 -0.62 -3.71
N TYR A 94 9.01 -0.53 -4.94
CA TYR A 94 9.48 -1.34 -6.06
C TYR A 94 10.97 -1.11 -6.35
N GLU A 95 11.45 0.14 -6.32
CA GLU A 95 12.85 0.44 -6.64
C GLU A 95 13.81 0.16 -5.47
N ASN A 96 13.41 0.49 -4.24
CA ASN A 96 14.33 0.59 -3.11
C ASN A 96 14.04 -0.37 -1.95
N GLY A 97 12.86 -0.98 -1.91
CA GLY A 97 12.42 -1.82 -0.79
C GLY A 97 12.15 -1.00 0.48
N VAL A 98 12.36 -1.63 1.63
CA VAL A 98 12.10 -1.06 2.97
C VAL A 98 13.38 -0.95 3.79
N ASP A 99 13.42 0.03 4.69
CA ASP A 99 14.55 0.29 5.58
C ASP A 99 14.49 -0.65 6.81
N PRO A 100 15.47 -1.55 7.00
CA PRO A 100 15.50 -2.46 8.14
C PRO A 100 15.77 -1.75 9.47
N GLU A 101 16.36 -0.55 9.45
CA GLU A 101 16.69 0.23 10.65
C GLU A 101 15.56 1.20 11.05
N GLN A 102 14.61 1.47 10.15
CA GLN A 102 13.50 2.42 10.38
C GLN A 102 12.13 1.74 10.36
N ASN A 103 11.98 0.65 11.11
CA ASN A 103 10.70 -0.04 11.28
C ASN A 103 10.01 -0.39 9.94
N ARG A 104 10.79 -0.79 8.92
CA ARG A 104 10.27 -1.17 7.60
C ARG A 104 9.60 0.00 6.84
N LYS A 105 10.09 1.23 7.06
CA LYS A 105 9.70 2.39 6.25
C LYS A 105 10.14 2.20 4.79
N ILE A 106 9.27 2.51 3.83
CA ILE A 106 9.62 2.49 2.40
C ILE A 106 10.71 3.52 2.11
N ILE A 107 11.80 3.07 1.50
CA ILE A 107 12.95 3.94 1.20
C ILE A 107 12.61 4.87 0.04
N GLY A 108 12.66 6.19 0.31
CA GLY A 108 12.37 7.22 -0.70
C GLY A 108 10.89 7.51 -0.93
N ALA A 109 9.99 6.97 -0.10
CA ALA A 109 8.57 7.31 -0.16
C ALA A 109 8.28 8.68 0.48
N ASP A 110 7.46 9.47 -0.22
CA ASP A 110 6.99 10.80 0.20
C ASP A 110 5.66 10.75 0.97
N GLY A 111 5.04 9.56 1.06
CA GLY A 111 3.82 9.33 1.83
C GLY A 111 3.96 9.65 3.32
N ALA A 112 2.83 9.86 3.99
CA ALA A 112 2.81 10.29 5.39
C ALA A 112 3.21 9.18 6.36
N ILE A 113 2.73 7.95 6.11
CA ILE A 113 2.94 6.74 6.93
C ILE A 113 3.33 5.55 6.04
N PRO A 114 4.45 5.61 5.29
CA PRO A 114 4.80 4.59 4.30
C PRO A 114 5.56 3.44 4.97
N TYR A 115 4.85 2.61 5.74
CA TYR A 115 5.41 1.46 6.47
C TYR A 115 4.75 0.17 6.00
N ILE A 116 5.58 -0.85 5.76
CA ILE A 116 5.14 -2.18 5.34
C ILE A 116 5.46 -3.16 6.45
N GLU A 117 4.48 -3.52 7.26
CA GLU A 117 4.65 -4.30 8.49
C GLU A 117 4.26 -5.77 8.30
N ASN A 118 3.28 -6.06 7.44
CA ASN A 118 2.72 -7.41 7.28
C ASN A 118 3.33 -8.21 6.14
N ILE A 119 3.99 -7.56 5.17
CA ILE A 119 4.65 -8.25 4.06
C ILE A 119 6.09 -8.59 4.47
N PRO A 120 6.49 -9.88 4.48
CA PRO A 120 7.87 -10.28 4.77
C PRO A 120 8.83 -9.82 3.66
N ASP A 121 10.13 -9.77 3.98
CA ASP A 121 11.15 -9.29 3.03
C ASP A 121 11.20 -10.13 1.75
N GLU A 122 11.01 -11.45 1.86
CA GLU A 122 10.93 -12.34 0.71
C GLU A 122 9.75 -11.99 -0.21
N GLY A 123 8.64 -11.49 0.36
CA GLY A 123 7.47 -11.03 -0.38
C GLY A 123 7.75 -9.75 -1.18
N ILE A 124 8.48 -8.81 -0.57
CA ILE A 124 8.92 -7.57 -1.24
C ILE A 124 9.91 -7.90 -2.36
N GLU A 125 10.92 -8.73 -2.10
CA GLU A 125 11.86 -9.17 -3.13
C GLU A 125 11.17 -9.90 -4.28
N ARG A 126 10.19 -10.75 -3.96
CA ARG A 126 9.39 -11.46 -4.96
C ARG A 126 8.62 -10.48 -5.82
N PHE A 127 7.96 -9.49 -5.22
CA PHE A 127 7.25 -8.43 -5.93
C PHE A 127 8.16 -7.66 -6.90
N GLN A 128 9.34 -7.26 -6.45
CA GLN A 128 10.33 -6.54 -7.25
C GLN A 128 10.86 -7.36 -8.44
N LYS A 129 11.09 -8.66 -8.26
CA LYS A 129 11.61 -9.56 -9.30
C LYS A 129 10.53 -10.03 -10.28
N GLN A 130 9.29 -10.16 -9.82
CA GLN A 130 8.20 -10.72 -10.62
C GLN A 130 7.69 -9.74 -11.69
N LEU A 131 7.66 -8.44 -11.38
CA LEU A 131 6.99 -7.43 -12.19
C LEU A 131 7.93 -6.45 -12.88
N GLU A 132 7.42 -5.83 -13.94
CA GLU A 132 7.84 -4.51 -14.41
C GLU A 132 6.77 -3.47 -14.00
N LEU A 133 7.19 -2.38 -13.36
CA LEU A 133 6.31 -1.28 -12.97
C LEU A 133 6.17 -0.26 -14.10
N VAL A 134 4.93 0.06 -14.46
CA VAL A 134 4.59 1.04 -15.49
C VAL A 134 3.96 2.26 -14.83
N ASN A 135 4.71 3.36 -14.79
CA ASN A 135 4.26 4.61 -14.18
C ASN A 135 3.39 5.42 -15.17
N MET A 136 2.12 5.56 -14.84
CA MET A 136 1.13 6.42 -15.48
C MET A 136 0.35 7.23 -14.43
N ILE A 137 1.01 7.59 -13.32
CA ILE A 137 0.39 8.40 -12.24
C ILE A 137 -0.10 9.73 -12.82
N ASP A 138 -1.27 10.17 -12.36
CA ASP A 138 -2.02 11.34 -12.85
C ASP A 138 -2.52 11.22 -14.31
N VAL A 139 -2.51 10.02 -14.90
CA VAL A 139 -3.15 9.74 -16.18
C VAL A 139 -4.49 9.04 -15.96
N GLU A 140 -5.58 9.71 -16.34
CA GLU A 140 -6.96 9.18 -16.28
C GLU A 140 -7.57 8.92 -17.67
N ASP A 141 -6.87 9.24 -18.75
CA ASP A 141 -7.38 9.07 -20.11
C ASP A 141 -7.58 7.57 -20.44
N PRO A 142 -8.81 7.12 -20.72
CA PRO A 142 -9.07 5.70 -20.94
C PRO A 142 -8.32 5.14 -22.15
N GLY A 143 -8.17 5.94 -23.21
CA GLY A 143 -7.48 5.51 -24.43
C GLY A 143 -6.02 5.17 -24.16
N GLN A 144 -5.32 6.01 -23.40
CA GLN A 144 -3.93 5.79 -23.00
C GLN A 144 -3.78 4.57 -22.09
N ILE A 145 -4.64 4.41 -21.08
CA ILE A 145 -4.59 3.27 -20.15
C ILE A 145 -4.86 1.96 -20.90
N GLN A 146 -5.92 1.90 -21.71
CA GLN A 146 -6.25 0.72 -22.51
C GLN A 146 -5.15 0.35 -23.50
N ALA A 147 -4.53 1.35 -24.14
CA ALA A 147 -3.41 1.13 -25.05
C ALA A 147 -2.21 0.54 -24.30
N LYS A 148 -1.91 1.03 -23.09
CA LYS A 148 -0.80 0.52 -22.28
C LYS A 148 -1.05 -0.91 -21.81
N VAL A 149 -2.26 -1.24 -21.35
CA VAL A 149 -2.64 -2.61 -20.98
C VAL A 149 -2.41 -3.56 -22.16
N LYS A 150 -2.90 -3.20 -23.35
CA LYS A 150 -2.71 -4.02 -24.56
C LYS A 150 -1.24 -4.18 -24.94
N GLU A 151 -0.44 -3.12 -24.83
CA GLU A 151 1.00 -3.17 -25.07
C GLU A 151 1.70 -4.17 -24.11
N CYS A 152 1.34 -4.16 -22.83
CA CYS A 152 1.88 -5.11 -21.84
C CYS A 152 1.45 -6.55 -22.14
N ILE A 153 0.21 -6.78 -22.57
CA ILE A 153 -0.27 -8.11 -23.00
C ILE A 153 0.49 -8.61 -24.23
N GLU A 154 0.78 -7.74 -25.20
CA GLU A 154 1.58 -8.10 -26.37
C GLU A 154 3.04 -8.46 -26.02
N LYS A 155 3.55 -7.90 -24.91
CA LYS A 155 4.91 -8.13 -24.39
C LYS A 155 4.98 -9.19 -23.29
N ASP A 156 3.93 -10.00 -23.14
CA ASP A 156 3.84 -11.04 -22.11
C ASP A 156 5.05 -11.99 -22.13
N PRO A 157 5.92 -11.95 -21.09
CA PRO A 157 7.09 -12.82 -21.02
C PRO A 157 6.72 -14.23 -20.51
N GLY A 158 5.47 -14.46 -20.13
CA GLY A 158 4.99 -15.68 -19.47
C GLY A 158 5.08 -15.60 -17.95
N ALA A 159 4.62 -16.66 -17.29
CA ALA A 159 4.60 -16.76 -15.85
C ALA A 159 6.01 -16.61 -15.26
N PHE A 160 6.07 -16.04 -14.06
CA PHE A 160 7.30 -16.02 -13.28
C PHE A 160 7.74 -17.45 -12.92
N GLU A 161 9.05 -17.67 -12.83
CA GLU A 161 9.64 -19.01 -12.74
C GLU A 161 9.29 -19.74 -11.44
N GLU A 162 9.01 -19.01 -10.36
CA GLU A 162 8.61 -19.57 -9.07
C GLU A 162 7.09 -19.81 -8.98
N GLU A 163 6.65 -20.62 -8.02
CA GLU A 163 5.22 -20.87 -7.76
C GLU A 163 4.54 -19.68 -7.07
N ALA A 164 3.21 -19.72 -7.00
CA ALA A 164 2.41 -18.72 -6.29
C ALA A 164 2.84 -18.62 -4.81
N MET A 165 3.07 -17.39 -4.35
CA MET A 165 3.40 -17.11 -2.95
C MET A 165 2.15 -16.55 -2.24
N VAL A 166 1.67 -17.24 -1.21
CA VAL A 166 0.54 -16.78 -0.39
C VAL A 166 1.09 -16.10 0.85
N ILE A 167 0.64 -14.88 1.11
CA ILE A 167 1.01 -14.07 2.27
C ILE A 167 -0.29 -13.69 2.97
N GLU A 168 -0.37 -13.95 4.28
CA GLU A 168 -1.47 -13.50 5.12
C GLU A 168 -1.21 -12.03 5.51
N VAL A 169 -2.16 -11.15 5.23
CA VAL A 169 -2.10 -9.74 5.63
C VAL A 169 -3.11 -9.54 6.74
N GLU A 170 -2.64 -9.21 7.95
CA GLU A 170 -3.50 -8.89 9.08
C GLU A 170 -4.10 -7.49 8.89
N GLU A 171 -5.43 -7.38 8.93
CA GLU A 171 -6.11 -6.09 8.95
C GLU A 171 -6.23 -5.64 10.42
N GLU A 172 -5.42 -4.67 10.84
CA GLU A 172 -5.84 -3.83 11.96
C GLU A 172 -6.98 -2.96 11.44
N GLU A 173 -8.18 -3.07 12.03
CA GLU A 173 -9.34 -2.26 11.67
C GLU A 173 -9.01 -0.76 11.86
N GLU A 174 -8.56 -0.09 10.81
CA GLU A 174 -8.70 1.36 10.73
C GLU A 174 -10.20 1.63 10.57
N GLU A 175 -10.83 2.22 11.60
CA GLU A 175 -12.19 2.74 11.52
C GLU A 175 -12.28 3.80 10.40
N GLU A 176 -12.47 3.36 9.15
CA GLU A 176 -13.08 4.17 8.12
C GLU A 176 -14.52 4.43 8.56
N VAL A 177 -14.78 5.66 8.99
CA VAL A 177 -16.14 6.15 9.18
C VAL A 177 -16.76 6.22 7.77
N GLY A 178 -17.31 5.10 7.33
CA GLY A 178 -18.04 4.99 6.07
C GLY A 178 -19.28 5.86 6.14
N GLU A 179 -19.24 7.02 5.48
CA GLU A 179 -20.45 7.79 5.20
C GLU A 179 -20.72 7.71 3.70
N GLU A 180 -21.84 7.05 3.38
CA GLU A 180 -22.41 6.87 2.05
C GLU A 180 -22.42 8.21 1.29
N VAL A 181 -21.57 8.35 0.27
CA VAL A 181 -21.47 9.59 -0.51
C VAL A 181 -22.72 9.75 -1.39
N ARG A 182 -23.70 10.52 -0.91
CA ARG A 182 -24.80 11.00 -1.74
C ARG A 182 -24.29 12.09 -2.67
N PRO A 183 -24.79 12.18 -3.92
CA PRO A 183 -24.37 13.25 -4.83
C PRO A 183 -24.87 14.60 -4.30
N VAL A 184 -23.94 15.42 -3.80
CA VAL A 184 -24.18 16.79 -3.34
C VAL A 184 -23.69 17.79 -4.38
N ALA A 185 -24.30 18.98 -4.42
CA ALA A 185 -23.92 20.05 -5.35
C ALA A 185 -22.44 20.45 -5.20
N ALA A 186 -21.81 20.98 -6.26
CA ALA A 186 -20.38 21.27 -6.32
C ALA A 186 -19.87 22.19 -5.20
N GLU A 187 -20.68 23.13 -4.74
CA GLU A 187 -20.34 24.04 -3.63
C GLU A 187 -20.33 23.32 -2.28
N THR A 188 -21.26 22.38 -2.06
CA THR A 188 -21.29 21.55 -0.85
C THR A 188 -20.18 20.50 -0.82
N ALA A 189 -19.81 19.93 -1.98
CA ALA A 189 -18.69 19.00 -2.10
C ALA A 189 -17.35 19.65 -1.72
N LEU A 190 -17.14 20.92 -2.08
CA LEU A 190 -15.94 21.67 -1.71
C LEU A 190 -15.86 21.91 -0.19
N ILE A 191 -17.00 22.20 0.45
CA ILE A 191 -17.08 22.40 1.90
C ILE A 191 -16.79 21.08 2.64
N GLU A 192 -17.38 19.97 2.19
CA GLU A 192 -17.11 18.63 2.75
C GLU A 192 -15.67 18.19 2.56
N ALA A 193 -15.06 18.46 1.39
CA ALA A 193 -13.65 18.18 1.17
C ALA A 193 -12.75 18.94 2.15
N ARG A 194 -13.06 20.22 2.41
CA ARG A 194 -12.33 21.00 3.43
C ARG A 194 -12.59 20.50 4.84
N MET A 195 -13.84 20.14 5.17
CA MET A 195 -14.16 19.57 6.48
C MET A 195 -13.42 18.25 6.74
N ARG A 196 -13.35 17.37 5.75
CA ARG A 196 -12.58 16.13 5.83
C ARG A 196 -11.11 16.39 6.05
N ASN A 197 -10.51 17.32 5.30
CA ASN A 197 -9.11 17.71 5.49
C ASN A 197 -8.85 18.22 6.93
N ILE A 198 -9.75 19.05 7.47
CA ILE A 198 -9.67 19.54 8.85
C ILE A 198 -9.77 18.38 9.84
N GLN A 199 -10.70 17.44 9.64
CA GLN A 199 -10.84 16.26 10.51
C GLN A 199 -9.59 15.38 10.48
N THR A 200 -9.01 15.14 9.31
CA THR A 200 -7.74 14.41 9.17
C THR A 200 -6.62 15.11 9.94
N GLN A 201 -6.48 16.43 9.79
CA GLN A 201 -5.47 17.19 10.54
C GLN A 201 -5.69 17.11 12.06
N VAL A 202 -6.94 17.15 12.53
CA VAL A 202 -7.27 17.01 13.96
C VAL A 202 -6.92 15.61 14.47
N LYS A 203 -7.24 14.55 13.71
CA LYS A 203 -6.83 13.18 14.05
C LYS A 203 -5.31 13.05 14.11
N MET A 204 -4.59 13.64 13.15
CA MET A 204 -3.12 13.65 13.13
C MET A 204 -2.52 14.36 14.34
N ILE A 205 -3.08 15.51 14.76
CA ILE A 205 -2.68 16.19 16.00
C ILE A 205 -2.96 15.29 17.21
N GLY A 206 -4.09 14.59 17.24
CA GLY A 206 -4.43 13.63 18.30
C GLY A 206 -3.43 12.48 18.39
N SER A 207 -3.11 11.86 17.25
CA SER A 207 -2.09 10.80 17.15
C SER A 207 -0.72 11.29 17.60
N THR A 208 -0.29 12.46 17.11
CA THR A 208 0.97 13.10 17.49
C THR A 208 1.02 13.36 19.00
N ASN A 209 -0.05 13.89 19.59
CA ASN A 209 -0.16 14.10 21.03
C ASN A 209 -0.13 12.78 21.82
N ARG A 210 -0.77 11.72 21.33
CA ARG A 210 -0.73 10.38 21.93
C ARG A 210 0.70 9.82 21.90
N MET A 211 1.41 9.95 20.77
CA MET A 211 2.79 9.53 20.63
C MET A 211 3.73 10.32 21.56
N PHE A 212 3.56 11.65 21.62
CA PHE A 212 4.31 12.50 22.57
C PHE A 212 4.01 12.15 24.03
N ALA A 213 2.76 11.86 24.38
CA ALA A 213 2.37 11.43 25.73
C ALA A 213 3.01 10.08 26.09
N GLY A 214 3.03 9.12 25.16
CA GLY A 214 3.72 7.84 25.31
C GLY A 214 5.23 8.01 25.51
N MET A 215 5.88 8.81 24.66
CA MET A 215 7.31 9.11 24.78
C MET A 215 7.66 9.85 26.09
N TYR A 216 6.81 10.79 26.52
CA TYR A 216 7.01 11.52 27.78
C TYR A 216 6.88 10.59 28.99
N SER A 217 5.86 9.73 29.00
CA SER A 217 5.68 8.69 30.03
C SER A 217 6.89 7.77 30.12
N GLY A 218 7.39 7.29 28.98
CA GLY A 218 8.58 6.44 28.91
C GLY A 218 9.85 7.14 29.44
N LYS A 219 10.06 8.40 29.10
CA LYS A 219 11.20 9.20 29.61
C LYS A 219 11.12 9.39 31.12
N VAL A 220 9.94 9.70 31.66
CA VAL A 220 9.75 9.89 33.11
C VAL A 220 9.98 8.58 33.86
N GLN A 221 9.45 7.46 33.37
CA GLN A 221 9.68 6.15 33.97
C GLN A 221 11.17 5.74 33.93
N GLY A 222 11.85 5.97 32.82
CA GLY A 222 13.28 5.67 32.69
C GLY A 222 14.14 6.46 33.69
N ILE A 223 13.86 7.75 33.87
CA ILE A 223 14.54 8.60 34.87
C ILE A 223 14.30 8.08 36.29
N MET A 224 13.06 7.72 36.62
CA MET A 224 12.69 7.22 37.95
C MET A 224 13.38 5.90 38.28
N ILE A 225 13.40 4.95 37.34
CA ILE A 225 14.10 3.67 37.49
C ILE A 225 15.61 3.90 37.64
N GLY A 226 16.18 4.78 36.82
CA GLY A 226 17.60 5.14 36.90
C GLY A 226 17.99 5.71 38.26
N LEU A 227 17.19 6.64 38.80
CA LEU A 227 17.41 7.21 40.14
C LEU A 227 17.31 6.16 41.25
N ALA A 228 16.29 5.30 41.20
CA ALA A 228 16.14 4.22 42.18
C ALA A 228 17.34 3.27 42.16
N PHE A 229 17.80 2.88 40.96
CA PHE A 229 18.96 2.02 40.79
C PHE A 229 20.24 2.67 41.35
N MET A 230 20.47 3.95 41.05
CA MET A 230 21.62 4.70 41.53
C MET A 230 21.65 4.78 43.07
N LEU A 231 20.51 5.02 43.70
CA LEU A 231 20.38 5.04 45.17
C LEU A 231 20.63 3.67 45.79
N THR A 232 20.07 2.60 45.20
CA THR A 232 20.28 1.24 45.70
C THR A 232 21.73 0.79 45.59
N LEU A 233 22.40 1.12 44.47
CA LEU A 233 23.81 0.77 44.25
C LEU A 233 24.73 1.58 45.17
N GLY A 234 24.42 2.87 45.37
CA GLY A 234 25.15 3.73 46.31
C GLY A 234 25.07 3.24 47.76
N LEU A 235 23.89 2.77 48.19
CA LEU A 235 23.70 2.15 49.52
C LEU A 235 24.49 0.84 49.66
N LEU A 236 24.49 -0.01 48.63
CA LEU A 236 25.24 -1.27 48.61
C LEU A 236 26.75 -1.07 48.68
N LEU A 237 27.28 0.00 48.07
CA LEU A 237 28.70 0.34 48.09
C LEU A 237 29.17 1.01 49.40
N MET A 238 28.25 1.42 50.27
CA MET A 238 28.57 2.01 51.59
C MET A 238 28.59 0.99 52.74
N ILE A 239 28.25 -0.28 52.47
CA ILE A 239 28.30 -1.40 53.42
C ILE A 239 29.59 -2.20 53.15
#